data_AF-A0A7I8DZS1-F1
#
_entry.id   AF-A0A7I8DZS1-F1
#
_cell.length_a   1.000
_cell.length_b   1.000
_cell.length_c   1.000
_cell.angle_alpha   90.00
_cell.angle_beta   90.00
_cell.angle_gamma   90.00
#
_symmetry.space_group_name_H-M   'P 1'
#
loop_
_entity.id
_entity.type
_entity.pdbx_description
1 polymer ?
#
loop_
_entity_poly.entity_id
_entity_poly.type
_entity_poly.pdbx_seq_one_letter_code
_entity_poly.pdbx_strand_id
1 'polypeptide(L)'
;MQIPLLLCAILLIVISIPLYFGKGSNMIAGYNDLSQVDKEKINKLRLCRVLAMTLDITAIILMLGAYSIISMNDTIILGVITLIVGTILSNVVSKNK
;
A
#
# COMPACT_ATOMS: atom_id res chain seq x y z
N MET A 1 23.87 3.36 -5.79
CA MET A 1 22.58 3.68 -5.15
C MET A 1 21.63 4.25 -6.19
N GLN A 2 20.50 3.59 -6.46
CA GLN A 2 19.51 4.09 -7.41
C GLN A 2 18.59 5.10 -6.72
N ILE A 3 18.95 6.38 -6.86
CA ILE A 3 18.23 7.53 -6.26
C ILE A 3 16.71 7.52 -6.57
N PRO A 4 16.25 7.17 -7.80
CA PRO A 4 14.81 7.14 -8.09
C PRO A 4 14.02 6.17 -7.22
N LEU A 5 14.53 4.96 -6.98
CA LEU A 5 13.90 3.95 -6.13
C LEU A 5 13.79 4.43 -4.67
N LEU A 6 14.85 5.09 -4.17
CA LEU A 6 14.87 5.65 -2.84
C LEU A 6 13.81 6.76 -2.67
N LEU A 7 13.67 7.65 -3.65
CA LEU A 7 12.67 8.69 -3.64
C LEU A 7 11.24 8.10 -3.63
N CYS A 8 11.00 7.08 -4.45
CA CYS A 8 9.74 6.35 -4.44
C CYS A 8 9.46 5.70 -3.07
N ALA A 9 10.45 5.05 -2.47
CA ALA A 9 10.29 4.44 -1.15
C ALA A 9 9.90 5.46 -0.07
N ILE A 10 10.55 6.62 -0.05
CA ILE A 10 10.23 7.71 0.89
C ILE A 10 8.80 8.21 0.67
N LEU A 11 8.37 8.41 -0.58
CA LEU A 11 7.00 8.82 -0.89
C LEU A 11 5.97 7.81 -0.38
N LEU A 12 6.21 6.51 -0.57
CA LEU A 12 5.31 5.46 -0.08
C LEU A 12 5.16 5.48 1.43
N ILE A 13 6.26 5.66 2.17
CA ILE A 13 6.24 5.76 3.65
C ILE A 13 5.48 7.02 4.09
N VAL A 14 5.69 8.16 3.43
CA VAL A 14 4.97 9.41 3.76
C VAL A 14 3.46 9.23 3.56
N ILE A 15 3.05 8.52 2.49
CA ILE A 15 1.64 8.20 2.23
C ILE A 15 1.10 7.17 3.24
N SER A 16 1.89 6.22 3.71
CA SER A 16 1.43 5.18 4.64
C SER A 16 1.05 5.75 6.03
N ILE A 17 1.74 6.79 6.50
CA ILE A 17 1.49 7.44 7.80
C ILE A 17 0.01 7.82 8.00
N PRO A 18 -0.63 8.67 7.16
CA PRO A 18 -2.03 9.02 7.35
C PRO A 18 -2.98 7.81 7.25
N LEU A 19 -2.64 6.81 6.42
CA LEU A 19 -3.45 5.60 6.28
C LEU A 19 -3.49 4.77 7.58
N TYR A 20 -2.43 4.72 8.39
CA TYR A 20 -2.46 4.03 9.68
C TYR A 20 -3.53 4.58 10.64
N PHE A 21 -3.82 5.87 10.55
CA PHE A 21 -4.86 6.55 11.33
C PHE A 21 -6.25 6.49 10.68
N GLY A 22 -6.41 5.72 9.60
CA GLY A 22 -7.65 5.67 8.83
C GLY A 22 -7.93 6.95 8.05
N LYS A 23 -6.96 7.85 7.91
CA LYS A 23 -7.06 9.04 7.05
C LYS A 23 -6.68 8.64 5.61
N GLY A 24 -7.13 9.41 4.62
CA GLY A 24 -6.84 9.11 3.22
C GLY A 24 -7.64 7.97 2.59
N SER A 25 -8.64 7.39 3.29
CA SER A 25 -9.52 6.35 2.72
C SER A 25 -10.21 6.79 1.41
N ASN A 26 -10.45 8.09 1.26
CA ASN A 26 -11.10 8.67 0.09
C ASN A 26 -10.20 8.65 -1.16
N MET A 27 -8.89 8.44 -0.99
CA MET A 27 -7.96 8.27 -2.11
C MET A 27 -7.97 6.84 -2.66
N ILE A 28 -8.64 5.90 -1.97
CA ILE A 28 -8.81 4.52 -2.42
C ILE A 28 -10.01 4.49 -3.36
N ALA A 29 -9.78 4.55 -4.67
CA ALA A 29 -10.86 4.65 -5.68
C ALA A 29 -11.99 3.63 -5.45
N GLY A 30 -11.65 2.35 -5.26
CA GLY A 30 -12.65 1.30 -5.02
C GLY A 30 -13.45 1.43 -3.72
N TYR A 31 -12.96 2.18 -2.72
CA TYR A 31 -13.73 2.51 -1.52
C TYR A 31 -14.50 3.83 -1.71
N ASN A 32 -13.89 4.82 -2.36
CA ASN A 32 -14.47 6.14 -2.57
C ASN A 32 -15.71 6.11 -3.46
N ASP A 33 -15.75 5.21 -4.44
CA ASP A 33 -16.85 5.08 -5.39
C ASP A 33 -18.05 4.29 -4.84
N LEU A 34 -17.90 3.69 -3.66
CA LEU A 34 -19.01 3.00 -2.99
C LEU A 34 -20.08 3.98 -2.47
N SER A 35 -21.32 3.49 -2.47
CA SER A 35 -22.45 4.14 -1.79
C SER A 35 -22.16 4.27 -0.28
N GLN A 36 -22.82 5.21 0.40
CA GLN A 36 -22.66 5.34 1.86
C GLN A 36 -23.05 4.04 2.60
N VAL A 37 -24.13 3.39 2.15
CA VAL A 37 -24.61 2.11 2.70
C VAL A 37 -23.57 0.99 2.58
N ASP A 38 -22.81 0.95 1.49
CA ASP A 38 -21.77 -0.06 1.30
C ASP A 38 -20.46 0.29 2.02
N LYS A 39 -20.14 1.58 2.16
CA LYS A 39 -19.00 2.05 2.95
C LYS A 39 -19.12 1.66 4.43
N GLU A 40 -20.34 1.68 4.98
CA GLU A 40 -20.61 1.29 6.38
C GLU A 40 -20.38 -0.21 6.64
N LYS A 41 -20.48 -1.05 5.61
CA LYS A 41 -20.20 -2.50 5.70
C LYS A 41 -18.70 -2.80 5.77
N ILE A 42 -17.85 -1.83 5.40
CA ILE A 42 -16.40 -1.99 5.33
C ILE A 42 -15.75 -1.38 6.57
N ASN A 43 -14.85 -2.11 7.21
CA ASN A 43 -14.01 -1.56 8.26
C ASN A 43 -12.93 -0.66 7.66
N LYS A 44 -13.23 0.63 7.53
CA LYS A 44 -12.34 1.68 7.00
C LYS A 44 -10.95 1.66 7.65
N LEU A 45 -10.88 1.50 8.97
CA LEU A 45 -9.62 1.52 9.69
C LEU A 45 -8.73 0.32 9.32
N ARG A 46 -9.33 -0.88 9.23
CA ARG A 46 -8.61 -2.08 8.76
C ARG A 46 -8.19 -1.95 7.31
N LEU A 47 -9.07 -1.44 6.43
CA LEU A 47 -8.74 -1.19 5.02
C LEU A 47 -7.48 -0.33 4.89
N CYS A 48 -7.46 0.84 5.53
CA CYS A 48 -6.33 1.75 5.44
C CYS A 48 -5.06 1.17 6.07
N ARG A 49 -5.14 0.46 7.21
CA ARG A 49 -3.96 -0.15 7.83
C ARG A 49 -3.32 -1.24 6.98
N VAL A 50 -4.12 -2.10 6.35
CA VAL A 50 -3.56 -3.16 5.47
C VAL A 50 -2.93 -2.55 4.23
N LEU A 51 -3.54 -1.50 3.66
CA LEU A 51 -2.92 -0.73 2.59
C LEU A 51 -1.63 -0.04 3.05
N ALA A 52 -1.59 0.59 4.23
CA ALA A 52 -0.39 1.21 4.78
C ALA A 52 0.77 0.21 4.93
N MET A 53 0.48 -0.97 5.51
CA MET A 53 1.47 -2.05 5.63
C MET A 53 1.95 -2.53 4.25
N THR A 54 1.06 -2.60 3.26
CA THR A 54 1.43 -2.95 1.88
C THR A 54 2.40 -1.92 1.29
N LEU A 55 2.14 -0.62 1.50
CA LEU A 55 3.02 0.46 1.06
C LEU A 55 4.38 0.41 1.76
N ASP A 56 4.41 0.12 3.05
CA ASP A 56 5.66 0.00 3.82
C ASP A 56 6.51 -1.19 3.34
N ILE A 57 5.90 -2.36 3.13
CA ILE A 57 6.60 -3.54 2.58
C ILE A 57 7.16 -3.21 1.19
N THR A 58 6.36 -2.54 0.35
CA THR A 58 6.81 -2.12 -0.99
C THR A 58 7.97 -1.12 -0.89
N ALA A 59 7.92 -0.18 0.06
CA ALA A 59 9.00 0.78 0.31
C ALA A 59 10.30 0.08 0.75
N ILE A 60 10.21 -0.96 1.60
CA ILE A 60 11.36 -1.78 1.99
C ILE A 60 11.96 -2.47 0.77
N ILE A 61 11.15 -3.10 -0.10
CA ILE A 61 11.62 -3.75 -1.33
C ILE A 61 12.33 -2.73 -2.24
N LEU A 62 11.74 -1.55 -2.43
CA LEU A 62 12.35 -0.47 -3.22
C LEU A 62 13.67 0.01 -2.61
N MET A 63 13.78 0.08 -1.29
CA MET A 63 15.01 0.45 -0.60
C MET A 63 16.11 -0.61 -0.81
N LEU A 64 15.77 -1.91 -0.72
CA LEU A 64 16.70 -3.00 -1.03
C LEU A 64 17.20 -2.94 -2.47
N GLY A 65 16.32 -2.67 -3.44
CA GLY A 65 16.69 -2.43 -4.83
C GLY A 65 17.54 -1.17 -5.03
N ALA A 66 17.26 -0.10 -4.28
CA ALA A 66 18.03 1.15 -4.32
C ALA A 66 19.48 0.95 -3.90
N TYR A 67 19.74 0.08 -2.92
CA TYR A 67 21.07 -0.32 -2.49
C TYR A 67 21.67 -1.48 -3.30
N SER A 68 21.00 -1.92 -4.38
CA SER A 68 21.45 -3.00 -5.25
C SER A 68 21.66 -4.34 -4.52
N ILE A 69 20.94 -4.55 -3.41
CA ILE A 69 20.90 -5.84 -2.68
C ILE A 69 20.08 -6.86 -3.49
N ILE A 70 19.06 -6.38 -4.19
CA ILE A 70 18.20 -7.15 -5.10
C ILE A 70 18.38 -6.59 -6.50
N SER A 71 18.31 -7.45 -7.53
CA SER A 71 18.39 -7.01 -8.92
C SER A 71 17.23 -6.06 -9.26
N MET A 72 17.43 -5.17 -10.24
CA MET A 72 16.40 -4.20 -10.61
C MET A 72 15.13 -4.87 -11.15
N ASN A 73 15.30 -5.96 -11.91
CA ASN A 73 14.18 -6.73 -12.46
C ASN A 73 13.37 -7.39 -11.33
N ASP A 74 14.05 -8.04 -10.38
CA ASP A 74 13.39 -8.69 -9.25
C ASP A 74 12.73 -7.66 -8.33
N THR A 75 13.35 -6.49 -8.13
CA THR A 75 12.77 -5.39 -7.34
C THR A 75 11.43 -4.95 -7.93
N ILE A 76 11.36 -4.76 -9.25
CA ILE A 76 10.13 -4.34 -9.94
C ILE A 76 9.07 -5.45 -9.84
N ILE A 77 9.45 -6.71 -10.12
CA ILE A 77 8.53 -7.86 -10.06
C ILE A 77 7.95 -8.02 -8.65
N LEU A 78 8.81 -8.03 -7.62
CA LEU A 78 8.40 -8.16 -6.24
C LEU A 78 7.52 -6.98 -5.81
N GLY A 79 7.90 -5.74 -6.14
CA GLY A 79 7.13 -4.55 -5.82
C GLY A 79 5.72 -4.58 -6.42
N VAL A 80 5.60 -4.94 -7.70
CA VAL A 80 4.29 -5.05 -8.38
C VAL A 80 3.44 -6.16 -7.77
N ILE A 81 4.01 -7.35 -7.54
CA ILE A 81 3.29 -8.46 -6.92
C ILE A 81 2.80 -8.08 -5.52
N THR A 82 3.65 -7.48 -4.69
CA THR A 82 3.29 -7.02 -3.34
C THR A 82 2.13 -6.03 -3.37
N LEU A 83 2.14 -5.05 -4.29
CA LEU A 83 1.05 -4.09 -4.43
C LEU A 83 -0.27 -4.76 -4.84
N ILE A 84 -0.24 -5.69 -5.80
CA ILE A 84 -1.44 -6.42 -6.25
C ILE A 84 -1.99 -7.28 -5.10
N VAL A 85 -1.15 -8.07 -4.46
CA VAL A 85 -1.57 -8.97 -3.37
C VAL A 85 -2.09 -8.16 -2.19
N GLY A 86 -1.39 -7.10 -1.79
CA GLY A 86 -1.77 -6.28 -0.64
C GLY A 86 -3.05 -5.48 -0.87
N THR A 87 -3.30 -5.00 -2.10
CA THR A 87 -4.58 -4.35 -2.43
C THR A 87 -5.75 -5.33 -2.37
N ILE A 88 -5.60 -6.54 -2.91
CA ILE A 88 -6.62 -7.61 -2.77
C ILE A 88 -6.83 -7.96 -1.30
N LEU A 89 -5.75 -8.16 -0.55
CA LEU A 89 -5.80 -8.49 0.87
C LEU A 89 -6.50 -7.40 1.69
N SER A 90 -6.20 -6.13 1.43
CA SER A 90 -6.85 -5.01 2.11
C SER A 90 -8.36 -4.98 1.89
N ASN A 91 -8.82 -5.24 0.67
CA ASN A 91 -10.23 -5.36 0.34
C ASN A 91 -10.89 -6.55 1.07
N VAL A 92 -10.27 -7.72 1.07
CA VAL A 92 -10.80 -8.92 1.75
C VAL A 92 -10.85 -8.75 3.26
N VAL A 93 -9.74 -8.33 3.88
CA VAL A 93 -9.62 -8.16 5.34
C VAL A 93 -10.55 -7.06 5.85
N SER A 94 -10.78 -6.01 5.06
CA SER A 94 -11.69 -4.92 5.45
C SER A 94 -13.16 -5.32 5.49
N LYS A 95 -13.55 -6.38 4.78
CA LYS A 95 -14.93 -6.89 4.72
C LYS A 95 -15.22 -7.97 5.76
N ASN A 96 -14.20 -8.67 6.25
CA ASN A 96 -14.35 -9.63 7.34
C ASN A 96 -14.44 -8.89 8.69
N LYS A 97 -15.53 -9.12 9.43
CA LYS A 97 -15.74 -8.60 10.80
C LYS A 97 -14.81 -9.26 11.80
#